data_AF-W4G1M8-F1
#
_entry.id   AF-W4G1M8-F1
#
_cell.length_a   1.000
_cell.length_b   1.000
_cell.length_c   1.000
_cell.angle_alpha   90.00
_cell.angle_beta   90.00
_cell.angle_gamma   90.00
#
_symmetry.space_group_name_H-M   'P 1'
#
loop_
_entity.id
_entity.type
_entity.pdbx_description
1 polymer ?
#
loop_
_entity_poly.entity_id
_entity_poly.type
_entity_poly.pdbx_seq_one_letter_code
_entity_poly.pdbx_strand_id
1 'polypeptide(L)'
;MESLYDMFTDSRLDSWTHLMIQLLQTKQAAWEVPNAATALKLPQFQKTLPKINLLHTSIMVPTEDEDTPLDPWYEKAAMVLLRDTLPIGDNFTDNWLPGEDMEAYVMQKVGKMWPRVNVHWNDRYSDRALELIAFNGFGQHLVEKLSDPHDDGSYYGVLLDFMHVLEVRPGYAKYGADAFFTRDGKVVKIVRGGNTYMPGDDQWEYVKFCFRSSLNTKVTAVDHLLGIHSMVANYLTTSSREYLPVNHPLRRLIKPFTFRSVVINYAAAWALFWPKGMLHRGFALTEQGMKQTWDYGIARFNFATFPQQMASQGVDSVKLPYHEDGLDYWNVLRTFVSNYVDLYYTGDDAVQQDQSVIHFWDYLDKLPGYFPPLSLDNLKDVLAQCIMWVTGMHNHLGTLAEYVSDPAFCGSAWVEGEAANRPGSAVRIALIMSATGFVQPSVLEDFSHVMLDDKAKGLCHAFTASLHKLADTVDARNSTREQKYVSFDPKTIELAVSI
;
A
#
# COMPACT_ATOMS: atom_id res chain seq x y z
N MET A 1 -3.83 2.54 -35.15
CA MET A 1 -4.03 1.23 -34.49
C MET A 1 -2.86 0.36 -34.90
N GLU A 2 -2.12 -0.14 -33.93
CA GLU A 2 -1.12 -1.21 -34.12
C GLU A 2 -1.85 -2.47 -34.66
N SER A 3 -1.21 -3.25 -35.54
CA SER A 3 -1.84 -4.48 -36.02
C SER A 3 -1.78 -5.58 -34.95
N LEU A 4 -2.64 -6.59 -35.05
CA LEU A 4 -2.58 -7.75 -34.14
C LEU A 4 -1.24 -8.47 -34.21
N TYR A 5 -0.59 -8.48 -35.39
CA TYR A 5 0.75 -9.03 -35.56
C TYR A 5 1.78 -8.21 -34.79
N ASP A 6 1.78 -6.89 -35.01
CA ASP A 6 2.71 -5.96 -34.37
C ASP A 6 2.66 -6.04 -32.85
N MET A 7 1.44 -6.17 -32.30
CA MET A 7 1.21 -6.30 -30.86
C MET A 7 1.97 -7.47 -30.23
N PHE A 8 2.13 -8.60 -30.93
CA PHE A 8 2.81 -9.79 -30.40
C PHE A 8 4.26 -9.94 -30.90
N THR A 9 4.86 -8.89 -31.48
CA THR A 9 6.24 -8.96 -32.02
C THR A 9 7.32 -9.11 -30.94
N ASP A 10 7.07 -8.61 -29.73
CA ASP A 10 7.99 -8.77 -28.62
C ASP A 10 7.77 -10.13 -27.94
N SER A 11 8.60 -11.11 -28.32
CA SER A 11 8.54 -12.47 -27.80
C SER A 11 8.88 -12.59 -26.31
N ARG A 12 9.46 -11.53 -25.71
CA ARG A 12 9.83 -11.50 -24.30
C ARG A 12 8.62 -11.34 -23.38
N LEU A 13 7.46 -10.97 -23.94
CA LEU A 13 6.19 -10.82 -23.23
C LEU A 13 5.23 -11.93 -23.65
N ASP A 14 4.53 -12.53 -22.68
CA ASP A 14 3.51 -13.54 -22.98
C ASP A 14 2.21 -12.88 -23.50
N SER A 15 1.30 -13.71 -24.03
CA SER A 15 0.05 -13.21 -24.59
C SER A 15 -0.81 -12.47 -23.58
N TRP A 16 -0.75 -12.86 -22.30
CA TRP A 16 -1.48 -12.17 -21.24
C TRP A 16 -0.98 -10.75 -21.05
N THR A 17 0.34 -10.57 -21.03
CA THR A 17 0.99 -9.27 -20.81
C THR A 17 0.64 -8.30 -21.94
N HIS A 18 0.71 -8.76 -23.19
CA HIS A 18 0.31 -7.96 -24.37
C HIS A 18 -1.15 -7.50 -24.32
N LEU A 19 -2.07 -8.42 -24.01
CA LEU A 19 -3.50 -8.11 -23.95
C LEU A 19 -3.85 -7.22 -22.76
N MET A 20 -3.17 -7.38 -21.63
CA MET A 20 -3.36 -6.54 -20.44
C MET A 20 -2.87 -5.11 -20.65
N ILE A 21 -1.80 -4.89 -21.41
CA ILE A 21 -1.37 -3.54 -21.82
C ILE A 21 -2.53 -2.83 -22.52
N GLN A 22 -3.16 -3.46 -23.51
CA GLN A 22 -4.27 -2.86 -24.26
C GLN A 22 -5.51 -2.61 -23.39
N LEU A 23 -5.84 -3.55 -22.50
CA LEU A 23 -6.98 -3.42 -21.60
C LEU A 23 -6.80 -2.26 -20.63
N LEU A 24 -5.63 -2.17 -19.97
CA LEU A 24 -5.33 -1.09 -19.03
C LEU A 24 -5.21 0.26 -19.74
N GLN A 25 -4.65 0.30 -20.94
CA GLN A 25 -4.57 1.52 -21.73
C GLN A 25 -5.96 2.05 -22.07
N THR A 26 -6.90 1.16 -22.42
CA THR A 26 -8.29 1.52 -22.65
C THR A 26 -8.95 2.04 -21.38
N LYS A 27 -8.77 1.33 -20.25
CA LYS A 27 -9.33 1.73 -18.96
C LYS A 27 -8.79 3.10 -18.50
N GLN A 28 -7.49 3.33 -18.64
CA GLN A 28 -6.87 4.60 -18.27
C GLN A 28 -7.31 5.75 -19.18
N ALA A 29 -7.43 5.52 -20.49
CA ALA A 29 -7.91 6.54 -21.43
C ALA A 29 -9.36 6.97 -21.16
N ALA A 30 -10.16 6.09 -20.56
CA ALA A 30 -11.54 6.36 -20.16
C ALA A 30 -11.66 6.89 -18.72
N TRP A 31 -10.56 7.01 -17.96
CA TRP A 31 -10.61 7.41 -16.56
C TRP A 31 -10.92 8.89 -16.41
N GLU A 32 -12.04 9.19 -15.76
CA GLU A 32 -12.38 10.53 -15.29
C GLU A 32 -12.01 10.65 -13.81
N VAL A 33 -11.09 11.58 -13.49
CA VAL A 33 -10.67 11.81 -12.11
C VAL A 33 -11.87 12.31 -11.30
N PRO A 34 -12.31 11.58 -10.25
CA PRO A 34 -13.42 12.02 -9.43
C PRO A 34 -13.05 13.27 -8.63
N ASN A 35 -14.01 14.15 -8.38
CA ASN A 35 -13.88 15.26 -7.44
C ASN A 35 -14.70 14.98 -6.19
N ALA A 36 -14.14 15.16 -5.00
CA ALA A 36 -14.79 14.82 -3.74
C ALA A 36 -16.15 15.54 -3.57
N ALA A 37 -16.25 16.81 -3.97
CA ALA A 37 -17.45 17.62 -3.79
C ALA A 37 -18.66 17.11 -4.62
N THR A 38 -18.40 16.40 -5.73
CA THR A 38 -19.45 15.88 -6.62
C THR A 38 -19.60 14.36 -6.57
N ALA A 39 -18.51 13.63 -6.32
CA ALA A 39 -18.50 12.18 -6.31
C ALA A 39 -18.93 11.59 -4.95
N LEU A 40 -18.65 12.26 -3.83
CA LEU A 40 -19.12 11.83 -2.52
C LEU A 40 -20.60 12.16 -2.33
N LYS A 41 -21.41 11.14 -2.04
CA LYS A 41 -22.83 11.29 -1.73
C LYS A 41 -23.05 11.26 -0.22
N LEU A 42 -24.22 11.75 0.22
CA LEU A 42 -24.67 11.50 1.58
C LEU A 42 -24.96 9.99 1.75
N PRO A 43 -24.71 9.40 2.93
CA PRO A 43 -25.14 8.03 3.21
C PRO A 43 -26.63 7.85 2.92
N GLN A 44 -26.99 6.79 2.20
CA GLN A 44 -28.33 6.58 1.67
C GLN A 44 -29.07 5.45 2.39
N PHE A 45 -28.34 4.43 2.84
CA PHE A 45 -28.93 3.26 3.48
C PHE A 45 -27.98 2.67 4.54
N GLN A 46 -28.59 2.06 5.56
CA GLN A 46 -27.93 1.15 6.48
C GLN A 46 -28.49 -0.25 6.24
N LYS A 47 -27.64 -1.19 5.84
CA LYS A 47 -28.06 -2.58 5.57
C LYS A 47 -26.86 -3.51 5.62
N THR A 48 -27.10 -4.80 5.86
CA THR A 48 -26.10 -5.84 5.62
C THR A 48 -25.74 -5.87 4.13
N LEU A 49 -24.45 -5.73 3.83
CA LEU A 49 -23.95 -5.70 2.46
C LEU A 49 -23.79 -7.12 1.91
N PRO A 50 -24.09 -7.36 0.63
CA PRO A 50 -23.66 -8.58 -0.04
C PRO A 50 -22.14 -8.62 -0.07
N LYS A 51 -21.56 -9.80 0.20
CA LYS A 51 -20.11 -10.00 0.32
C LYS A 51 -19.66 -11.26 -0.40
N ILE A 52 -18.40 -11.29 -0.81
CA ILE A 52 -17.70 -12.49 -1.28
C ILE A 52 -16.55 -12.85 -0.32
N ASN A 53 -16.19 -14.12 -0.27
CA ASN A 53 -15.00 -14.54 0.46
C ASN A 53 -13.75 -14.26 -0.37
N LEU A 54 -12.78 -13.57 0.21
CA LEU A 54 -11.49 -13.31 -0.39
C LEU A 54 -10.66 -14.60 -0.39
N LEU A 55 -10.18 -15.00 -1.57
CA LEU A 55 -9.60 -16.34 -1.76
C LEU A 55 -8.42 -16.62 -0.82
N HIS A 56 -8.36 -17.85 -0.30
CA HIS A 56 -7.38 -18.33 0.68
C HIS A 56 -7.39 -17.62 2.04
N THR A 57 -8.40 -16.80 2.32
CA THR A 57 -8.62 -16.15 3.61
C THR A 57 -10.06 -16.38 4.10
N SER A 58 -10.38 -15.92 5.30
CA SER A 58 -11.75 -15.80 5.84
C SER A 58 -12.33 -14.39 5.72
N ILE A 59 -11.64 -13.49 5.02
CA ILE A 59 -12.04 -12.08 4.90
C ILE A 59 -13.22 -11.96 3.94
N MET A 60 -14.28 -11.32 4.39
CA MET A 60 -15.47 -11.05 3.57
C MET A 60 -15.40 -9.63 3.01
N VAL A 61 -15.47 -9.50 1.68
CA VAL A 61 -15.37 -8.22 0.96
C VAL A 61 -16.75 -7.85 0.41
N PRO A 62 -17.29 -6.66 0.74
CA PRO A 62 -18.55 -6.19 0.16
C PRO A 62 -18.51 -6.07 -1.36
N THR A 63 -19.66 -6.19 -2.00
CA THR A 63 -19.81 -6.13 -3.47
C THR A 63 -20.80 -5.07 -3.93
N GLU A 64 -21.07 -4.08 -3.09
CA GLU A 64 -21.99 -2.99 -3.41
C GLU A 64 -21.48 -1.72 -2.74
N ASP A 65 -21.00 -0.75 -3.50
CA ASP A 65 -20.55 0.56 -3.00
C ASP A 65 -21.72 1.56 -2.99
N GLU A 66 -21.62 2.63 -2.19
CA GLU A 66 -22.69 3.62 -2.04
C GLU A 66 -22.52 4.83 -2.97
N ASP A 67 -21.28 5.19 -3.31
CA ASP A 67 -20.99 6.37 -4.14
C ASP A 67 -20.87 6.00 -5.60
N THR A 68 -20.17 4.89 -5.87
CA THR A 68 -19.65 4.57 -7.20
C THR A 68 -20.16 3.21 -7.65
N PRO A 69 -20.70 3.08 -8.87
CA PRO A 69 -21.01 1.76 -9.41
C PRO A 69 -19.74 0.90 -9.52
N LEU A 70 -19.89 -0.41 -9.40
CA LEU A 70 -18.79 -1.34 -9.66
C LEU A 70 -18.30 -1.21 -11.11
N ASP A 71 -17.08 -1.69 -11.36
CA ASP A 71 -16.53 -1.81 -12.71
C ASP A 71 -17.55 -2.47 -13.66
N PRO A 72 -17.67 -1.99 -14.92
CA PRO A 72 -18.58 -2.56 -15.89
C PRO A 72 -18.37 -4.07 -16.02
N TRP A 73 -19.48 -4.82 -16.14
CA TRP A 73 -19.43 -6.30 -16.15
C TRP A 73 -18.50 -6.87 -17.22
N TYR A 74 -18.36 -6.19 -18.36
CA TYR A 74 -17.52 -6.62 -19.47
C TYR A 74 -16.02 -6.44 -19.19
N GLU A 75 -15.62 -5.44 -18.38
CA GLU A 75 -14.21 -5.29 -17.96
C GLU A 75 -13.80 -6.46 -17.07
N LYS A 76 -14.64 -6.76 -16.07
CA LYS A 76 -14.44 -7.93 -15.21
C LYS A 76 -14.42 -9.21 -16.04
N ALA A 77 -15.37 -9.38 -16.96
CA ALA A 77 -15.42 -10.57 -17.82
C ALA A 77 -14.16 -10.71 -18.69
N ALA A 78 -13.65 -9.61 -19.26
CA ALA A 78 -12.41 -9.62 -20.04
C ALA A 78 -11.20 -10.01 -19.19
N MET A 79 -11.02 -9.41 -18.01
CA MET A 79 -9.91 -9.79 -17.11
C MET A 79 -10.00 -11.24 -16.64
N VAL A 80 -11.20 -11.71 -16.29
CA VAL A 80 -11.44 -13.11 -15.90
C VAL A 80 -11.14 -14.06 -17.05
N LEU A 81 -11.55 -13.72 -18.28
CA LEU A 81 -11.25 -14.52 -19.47
C LEU A 81 -9.73 -14.63 -19.68
N LEU A 82 -9.00 -13.51 -19.65
CA LEU A 82 -7.55 -13.51 -19.81
C LEU A 82 -6.86 -14.33 -18.71
N ARG A 83 -7.30 -14.18 -17.47
CA ARG A 83 -6.79 -14.91 -16.29
C ARG A 83 -6.97 -16.42 -16.43
N ASP A 84 -8.17 -16.86 -16.82
CA ASP A 84 -8.56 -18.27 -16.78
C ASP A 84 -8.10 -19.04 -18.02
N THR A 85 -7.94 -18.37 -19.17
CA THR A 85 -7.57 -19.00 -20.45
C THR A 85 -6.08 -18.99 -20.73
N LEU A 86 -5.33 -17.97 -20.30
CA LEU A 86 -3.92 -17.83 -20.63
C LEU A 86 -3.03 -18.43 -19.54
N PRO A 87 -1.99 -19.20 -19.90
CA PRO A 87 -1.06 -19.76 -18.91
C PRO A 87 -0.26 -18.65 -18.21
N ILE A 88 0.35 -18.97 -17.07
CA ILE A 88 1.43 -18.14 -16.51
C ILE A 88 2.67 -18.40 -17.38
N GLY A 89 3.06 -17.45 -18.22
CA GLY A 89 4.20 -17.59 -19.13
C GLY A 89 5.49 -17.10 -18.48
N ASP A 90 5.99 -17.79 -17.46
CA ASP A 90 7.33 -17.48 -16.93
C ASP A 90 8.39 -17.75 -18.01
N ASN A 91 9.08 -16.69 -18.43
CA ASN A 91 10.07 -16.75 -19.51
C ASN A 91 11.48 -16.73 -18.92
N PHE A 92 12.11 -17.91 -18.92
CA PHE A 92 13.48 -18.12 -18.45
C PHE A 92 14.51 -18.22 -19.58
N THR A 93 14.11 -17.98 -20.83
CA THR A 93 15.02 -18.02 -21.99
C THR A 93 15.46 -16.63 -22.42
N ASP A 94 14.56 -15.66 -22.40
CA ASP A 94 14.87 -14.29 -22.80
C ASP A 94 15.48 -13.50 -21.64
N ASN A 95 16.56 -12.78 -21.94
CA ASN A 95 17.32 -11.93 -21.03
C ASN A 95 17.42 -10.51 -21.59
N TRP A 96 17.89 -9.59 -20.75
CA TRP A 96 18.31 -8.25 -21.19
C TRP A 96 19.49 -8.36 -22.15
N LEU A 97 19.48 -7.56 -23.21
CA LEU A 97 20.63 -7.46 -24.11
C LEU A 97 21.76 -6.68 -23.40
N PRO A 98 23.04 -6.95 -23.75
CA PRO A 98 24.15 -6.18 -23.19
C PRO A 98 23.98 -4.68 -23.43
N GLY A 99 23.94 -3.89 -22.34
CA GLY A 99 23.75 -2.44 -22.40
C GLY A 99 22.33 -1.98 -22.72
N GLU A 100 21.33 -2.87 -22.70
CA GLU A 100 19.93 -2.48 -22.87
C GLU A 100 19.47 -1.58 -21.72
N ASP A 101 18.78 -0.49 -22.06
CA ASP A 101 18.15 0.37 -21.09
C ASP A 101 16.86 -0.30 -20.60
N MET A 102 16.97 -0.99 -19.46
CA MET A 102 15.92 -1.79 -18.87
C MET A 102 14.70 -0.93 -18.47
N GLU A 103 14.94 0.26 -17.89
CA GLU A 103 13.88 1.17 -17.49
C GLU A 103 13.16 1.74 -18.73
N ALA A 104 13.90 2.20 -19.74
CA ALA A 104 13.31 2.69 -20.98
C ALA A 104 12.48 1.62 -21.70
N TYR A 105 12.93 0.35 -21.69
CA TYR A 105 12.15 -0.76 -22.24
C TYR A 105 10.79 -0.90 -21.53
N VAL A 106 10.78 -0.92 -20.19
CA VAL A 106 9.53 -1.04 -19.42
C VAL A 106 8.64 0.17 -19.65
N MET A 107 9.21 1.38 -19.56
CA MET A 107 8.48 2.64 -19.76
C MET A 107 7.92 2.77 -21.18
N GLN A 108 8.55 2.17 -22.20
CA GLN A 108 7.99 2.12 -23.55
C GLN A 108 6.68 1.30 -23.60
N LYS A 109 6.55 0.24 -22.77
CA LYS A 109 5.35 -0.62 -22.75
C LYS A 109 4.18 0.00 -22.03
N VAL A 110 4.44 0.68 -20.90
CA VAL A 110 3.38 1.28 -20.07
C VAL A 110 3.12 2.75 -20.40
N GLY A 111 4.15 3.50 -20.81
CA GLY A 111 4.06 4.87 -21.29
C GLY A 111 3.27 5.77 -20.34
N LYS A 112 2.20 6.38 -20.86
CA LYS A 112 1.32 7.30 -20.11
C LYS A 112 0.51 6.61 -19.00
N MET A 113 0.48 5.27 -18.99
CA MET A 113 -0.09 4.50 -17.89
C MET A 113 0.72 4.55 -16.62
N TRP A 114 1.99 4.94 -16.71
CA TRP A 114 2.84 5.02 -15.53
C TRP A 114 2.31 6.04 -14.52
N PRO A 115 2.22 5.67 -13.23
CA PRO A 115 1.78 6.60 -12.19
C PRO A 115 2.73 7.79 -12.06
N ARG A 116 2.23 8.85 -11.42
CA ARG A 116 3.04 10.02 -11.12
C ARG A 116 4.20 9.65 -10.20
N VAL A 117 5.42 9.94 -10.63
CA VAL A 117 6.63 9.85 -9.79
C VAL A 117 6.76 11.14 -8.98
N ASN A 118 6.84 11.02 -7.66
CA ASN A 118 6.96 12.17 -6.76
C ASN A 118 8.40 12.39 -6.28
N VAL A 119 9.19 11.32 -6.20
CA VAL A 119 10.59 11.36 -5.80
C VAL A 119 11.45 10.61 -6.80
N HIS A 120 12.51 11.26 -7.28
CA HIS A 120 13.45 10.64 -8.21
C HIS A 120 14.65 10.07 -7.44
N TRP A 121 15.01 8.83 -7.75
CA TRP A 121 16.15 8.11 -7.19
C TRP A 121 17.33 8.15 -8.18
N ASN A 122 18.27 9.08 -7.94
CA ASN A 122 19.46 9.26 -8.77
C ASN A 122 20.55 8.21 -8.49
N ASP A 123 20.62 7.74 -7.24
CA ASP A 123 21.43 6.61 -6.83
C ASP A 123 20.50 5.48 -6.42
N ARG A 124 20.65 4.34 -7.10
CA ARG A 124 19.76 3.19 -6.93
C ARG A 124 20.49 1.97 -6.40
N TYR A 125 21.79 1.84 -6.65
CA TYR A 125 22.51 0.57 -6.48
C TYR A 125 23.56 0.62 -5.39
N SER A 126 24.03 1.81 -4.98
CA SER A 126 25.06 1.90 -3.96
C SER A 126 24.56 1.45 -2.58
N ASP A 127 25.49 1.28 -1.65
CA ASP A 127 25.17 1.08 -0.23
C ASP A 127 24.38 2.27 0.31
N ARG A 128 24.66 3.48 -0.18
CA ARG A 128 23.91 4.67 0.19
C ARG A 128 22.46 4.58 -0.26
N ALA A 129 22.18 4.05 -1.45
CA ALA A 129 20.80 3.86 -1.92
C ALA A 129 20.03 2.89 -1.02
N LEU A 130 20.66 1.79 -0.60
CA LEU A 130 20.08 0.83 0.35
C LEU A 130 19.76 1.50 1.71
N GLU A 131 20.70 2.28 2.25
CA GLU A 131 20.50 3.05 3.48
C GLU A 131 19.35 4.06 3.33
N LEU A 132 19.28 4.77 2.21
CA LEU A 132 18.22 5.73 1.94
C LEU A 132 16.86 5.05 1.81
N ILE A 133 16.75 3.87 1.20
CA ILE A 133 15.49 3.10 1.16
C ILE A 133 15.00 2.78 2.57
N ALA A 134 15.92 2.31 3.43
CA ALA A 134 15.59 1.91 4.81
C ALA A 134 15.23 3.12 5.69
N PHE A 135 15.99 4.22 5.61
CA PHE A 135 15.87 5.33 6.56
C PHE A 135 15.19 6.59 6.01
N ASN A 136 14.95 6.69 4.70
CA ASN A 136 14.34 7.85 4.03
C ASN A 136 13.31 7.48 2.95
N GLY A 137 13.14 6.19 2.63
CA GLY A 137 12.22 5.68 1.62
C GLY A 137 11.08 4.87 2.21
N PHE A 138 10.56 3.93 1.41
CA PHE A 138 9.42 3.07 1.74
C PHE A 138 9.74 1.92 2.72
N GLY A 139 10.99 1.80 3.20
CA GLY A 139 11.37 0.81 4.22
C GLY A 139 11.28 1.31 5.66
N GLN A 140 11.06 2.61 5.87
CA GLN A 140 11.18 3.26 7.18
C GLN A 140 10.26 2.71 8.27
N HIS A 141 9.04 2.27 7.92
CA HIS A 141 8.09 1.70 8.89
C HIS A 141 8.50 0.31 9.40
N LEU A 142 9.59 -0.26 8.85
CA LEU A 142 10.12 -1.58 9.21
C LEU A 142 11.47 -1.54 9.90
N VAL A 143 12.06 -0.35 10.03
CA VAL A 143 13.28 -0.20 10.81
C VAL A 143 12.97 -0.50 12.27
N GLU A 144 13.71 -1.41 12.89
CA GLU A 144 13.61 -1.67 14.32
C GLU A 144 14.99 -1.65 14.98
N LYS A 145 15.04 -1.13 16.20
CA LYS A 145 16.22 -1.24 17.06
C LYS A 145 16.36 -2.68 17.55
N LEU A 146 17.55 -3.25 17.37
CA LEU A 146 17.87 -4.58 17.87
C LEU A 146 17.79 -4.58 19.41
N SER A 147 17.20 -5.63 19.99
CA SER A 147 17.16 -5.79 21.45
C SER A 147 18.58 -5.84 22.03
N ASP A 148 19.46 -6.57 21.34
CA ASP A 148 20.86 -6.73 21.66
C ASP A 148 21.68 -6.33 20.42
N PRO A 149 22.40 -5.19 20.46
CA PRO A 149 23.33 -4.83 19.40
C PRO A 149 24.35 -5.94 19.17
N HIS A 150 24.67 -6.20 17.91
CA HIS A 150 25.65 -7.23 17.57
C HIS A 150 27.09 -6.71 17.75
N ASP A 151 28.04 -7.61 17.97
CA ASP A 151 29.47 -7.29 18.13
C ASP A 151 30.10 -6.60 16.91
N ASP A 152 29.49 -6.76 15.72
CA ASP A 152 29.90 -6.11 14.47
C ASP A 152 29.40 -4.66 14.32
N GLY A 153 28.71 -4.13 15.35
CA GLY A 153 28.17 -2.78 15.36
C GLY A 153 26.75 -2.67 14.79
N SER A 154 26.11 -3.78 14.41
CA SER A 154 24.68 -3.79 14.06
C SER A 154 23.84 -3.28 15.22
N TYR A 155 22.97 -2.31 14.96
CA TYR A 155 22.16 -1.61 15.95
C TYR A 155 20.69 -1.51 15.52
N TYR A 156 20.44 -1.34 14.22
CA TYR A 156 19.12 -1.40 13.61
C TYR A 156 19.02 -2.58 12.64
N GLY A 157 17.79 -3.06 12.43
CA GLY A 157 17.47 -4.11 11.46
C GLY A 157 16.24 -3.76 10.63
N VAL A 158 16.20 -4.31 9.41
CA VAL A 158 14.97 -4.52 8.65
C VAL A 158 14.92 -6.01 8.34
N LEU A 159 14.08 -6.74 9.08
CA LEU A 159 14.09 -8.21 9.10
C LEU A 159 13.03 -8.80 8.17
N LEU A 160 13.47 -9.37 7.05
CA LEU A 160 12.62 -9.92 5.99
C LEU A 160 12.93 -11.39 5.68
N ASP A 161 13.95 -12.00 6.30
CA ASP A 161 14.35 -13.38 6.01
C ASP A 161 13.26 -14.39 6.36
N PHE A 162 12.25 -14.02 7.16
CA PHE A 162 11.03 -14.84 7.32
C PHE A 162 10.39 -15.24 5.97
N MET A 163 10.61 -14.46 4.90
CA MET A 163 10.09 -14.73 3.57
C MET A 163 10.79 -15.90 2.85
N HIS A 164 11.92 -16.41 3.35
CA HIS A 164 12.65 -17.52 2.71
C HIS A 164 11.82 -18.81 2.62
N VAL A 165 10.84 -18.98 3.52
CA VAL A 165 9.94 -20.14 3.54
C VAL A 165 8.84 -20.04 2.48
N LEU A 166 8.58 -18.85 1.94
CA LEU A 166 7.50 -18.65 0.95
C LEU A 166 7.79 -19.45 -0.31
N GLU A 167 6.82 -20.23 -0.75
CA GLU A 167 6.94 -21.04 -1.95
C GLU A 167 6.94 -20.15 -3.20
N VAL A 168 7.94 -20.34 -4.06
CA VAL A 168 8.09 -19.61 -5.32
C VAL A 168 8.02 -20.57 -6.49
N ARG A 169 7.57 -20.09 -7.64
CA ARG A 169 7.48 -20.87 -8.87
C ARG A 169 8.89 -21.32 -9.29
N PRO A 170 9.03 -22.53 -9.85
CA PRO A 170 10.33 -23.06 -10.26
C PRO A 170 11.08 -22.10 -11.19
N GLY A 171 12.38 -21.92 -10.94
CA GLY A 171 13.26 -21.03 -11.71
C GLY A 171 13.49 -19.66 -11.06
N TYR A 172 12.59 -19.19 -10.20
CA TYR A 172 12.81 -17.95 -9.46
C TYR A 172 13.59 -18.15 -8.17
N ALA A 173 14.29 -17.10 -7.77
CA ALA A 173 14.94 -16.96 -6.47
C ALA A 173 13.93 -16.93 -5.33
N LYS A 174 14.38 -17.33 -4.14
CA LYS A 174 13.64 -17.14 -2.89
C LYS A 174 13.70 -15.68 -2.44
N TYR A 175 12.58 -15.18 -1.93
CA TYR A 175 12.53 -13.95 -1.16
C TYR A 175 13.20 -14.10 0.20
N GLY A 176 13.43 -12.98 0.86
CA GLY A 176 13.98 -12.91 2.21
C GLY A 176 15.42 -12.42 2.21
N ALA A 177 15.69 -11.49 3.11
CA ALA A 177 17.01 -10.98 3.47
C ALA A 177 16.85 -10.01 4.65
N ASP A 178 17.58 -10.23 5.73
CA ASP A 178 17.67 -9.28 6.84
C ASP A 178 18.81 -8.30 6.57
N ALA A 179 18.53 -7.00 6.57
CA ALA A 179 19.58 -5.97 6.49
C ALA A 179 19.83 -5.38 7.87
N PHE A 180 21.10 -5.26 8.24
CA PHE A 180 21.54 -4.72 9.51
C PHE A 180 22.35 -3.44 9.32
N PHE A 181 22.12 -2.48 10.19
CA PHE A 181 22.69 -1.14 10.08
C PHE A 181 23.31 -0.68 11.41
N THR A 182 24.33 0.17 11.33
CA THR A 182 24.93 0.82 12.49
C THR A 182 23.97 1.80 13.16
N ARG A 183 24.38 2.32 14.32
CA ARG A 183 23.66 3.39 15.03
C ARG A 183 23.43 4.65 14.18
N ASP A 184 24.27 4.90 13.17
CA ASP A 184 24.14 6.05 12.28
C ASP A 184 23.42 5.70 10.96
N GLY A 185 22.81 4.50 10.88
CA GLY A 185 22.07 4.04 9.71
C GLY A 185 22.95 3.62 8.54
N LYS A 186 24.19 3.19 8.79
CA LYS A 186 25.10 2.66 7.75
C LYS A 186 24.97 1.16 7.63
N VAL A 187 24.91 0.62 6.42
CA VAL A 187 24.77 -0.83 6.24
C VAL A 187 26.01 -1.56 6.75
N VAL A 188 25.78 -2.60 7.56
CA VAL A 188 26.82 -3.48 8.14
C VAL A 188 26.89 -4.78 7.36
N LYS A 189 25.74 -5.44 7.22
CA LYS A 189 25.63 -6.76 6.60
C LYS A 189 24.21 -7.04 6.12
N ILE A 190 24.09 -8.03 5.25
CA ILE A 190 22.83 -8.67 4.87
C ILE A 190 22.91 -10.15 5.21
N VAL A 191 21.90 -10.69 5.88
CA VAL A 191 21.75 -12.13 6.12
C VAL A 191 20.65 -12.67 5.24
N ARG A 192 20.95 -13.64 4.39
CA ARG A 192 19.98 -14.25 3.47
C ARG A 192 20.14 -15.76 3.44
N GLY A 193 19.07 -16.49 3.73
CA GLY A 193 19.07 -17.96 3.68
C GLY A 193 20.14 -18.59 4.56
N GLY A 194 20.40 -17.98 5.73
CA GLY A 194 21.42 -18.42 6.69
C GLY A 194 22.86 -17.98 6.38
N ASN A 195 23.12 -17.33 5.25
CA ASN A 195 24.46 -16.81 4.90
C ASN A 195 24.57 -15.33 5.23
N THR A 196 25.73 -14.90 5.72
CA THR A 196 26.04 -13.49 6.00
C THR A 196 26.92 -12.91 4.91
N TYR A 197 26.58 -11.70 4.47
CA TYR A 197 27.28 -10.96 3.43
C TYR A 197 27.60 -9.55 3.92
N MET A 198 28.79 -9.05 3.60
CA MET A 198 29.28 -7.74 3.99
C MET A 198 29.66 -6.89 2.76
N PRO A 199 29.71 -5.56 2.89
CA PRO A 199 30.25 -4.69 1.85
C PRO A 199 31.64 -5.16 1.38
N GLY A 200 31.79 -5.34 0.07
CA GLY A 200 33.02 -5.80 -0.56
C GLY A 200 33.04 -7.30 -0.91
N ASP A 201 32.09 -8.10 -0.43
CA ASP A 201 31.94 -9.49 -0.87
C ASP A 201 31.51 -9.57 -2.34
N ASP A 202 31.95 -10.62 -3.05
CA ASP A 202 31.64 -10.83 -4.47
C ASP A 202 30.11 -10.83 -4.76
N GLN A 203 29.30 -11.29 -3.80
CA GLN A 203 27.83 -11.36 -3.93
C GLN A 203 27.10 -10.11 -3.42
N TRP A 204 27.81 -9.08 -2.96
CA TRP A 204 27.23 -7.94 -2.25
C TRP A 204 26.13 -7.22 -3.05
N GLU A 205 26.39 -6.90 -4.31
CA GLU A 205 25.41 -6.22 -5.18
C GLU A 205 24.13 -7.05 -5.40
N TYR A 206 24.29 -8.36 -5.55
CA TYR A 206 23.17 -9.27 -5.71
C TYR A 206 22.32 -9.35 -4.43
N VAL A 207 22.94 -9.47 -3.25
CA VAL A 207 22.18 -9.56 -2.00
C VAL A 207 21.49 -8.25 -1.62
N LYS A 208 22.07 -7.09 -1.98
CA LYS A 208 21.37 -5.79 -1.89
C LYS A 208 20.13 -5.75 -2.77
N PHE A 209 20.20 -6.30 -3.98
CA PHE A 209 19.02 -6.43 -4.85
C PHE A 209 17.98 -7.38 -4.25
N CYS A 210 18.38 -8.53 -3.72
CA CYS A 210 17.49 -9.46 -3.03
C CYS A 210 16.75 -8.81 -1.86
N PHE A 211 17.46 -8.01 -1.04
CA PHE A 211 16.85 -7.26 0.06
C PHE A 211 15.80 -6.26 -0.46
N ARG A 212 16.18 -5.37 -1.39
CA ARG A 212 15.28 -4.35 -1.94
C ARG A 212 14.02 -4.97 -2.58
N SER A 213 14.20 -6.09 -3.28
CA SER A 213 13.10 -6.82 -3.94
C SER A 213 12.20 -7.57 -2.94
N SER A 214 12.78 -8.11 -1.87
CA SER A 214 12.02 -8.71 -0.77
C SER A 214 11.23 -7.65 -0.01
N LEU A 215 11.81 -6.47 0.22
CA LEU A 215 11.14 -5.33 0.83
C LEU A 215 9.94 -4.89 -0.02
N ASN A 216 10.13 -4.72 -1.33
CA ASN A 216 9.03 -4.43 -2.27
C ASN A 216 7.89 -5.46 -2.17
N THR A 217 8.24 -6.75 -2.11
CA THR A 217 7.24 -7.83 -2.02
C THR A 217 6.48 -7.80 -0.70
N LYS A 218 7.17 -7.59 0.42
CA LYS A 218 6.56 -7.45 1.75
C LYS A 218 5.62 -6.24 1.78
N VAL A 219 6.07 -5.08 1.34
CA VAL A 219 5.28 -3.84 1.37
C VAL A 219 4.06 -3.96 0.46
N THR A 220 4.23 -4.40 -0.79
CA THR A 220 3.14 -4.51 -1.76
C THR A 220 2.08 -5.53 -1.33
N ALA A 221 2.51 -6.76 -1.01
CA ALA A 221 1.56 -7.84 -0.75
C ALA A 221 1.01 -7.79 0.68
N VAL A 222 1.88 -7.66 1.68
CA VAL A 222 1.50 -7.82 3.09
C VAL A 222 0.96 -6.52 3.65
N ASP A 223 1.74 -5.44 3.60
CA ASP A 223 1.36 -4.20 4.28
C ASP A 223 0.24 -3.49 3.54
N HIS A 224 0.38 -3.37 2.21
CA HIS A 224 -0.53 -2.60 1.38
C HIS A 224 -1.79 -3.39 1.03
N LEU A 225 -1.67 -4.42 0.19
CA LEU A 225 -2.82 -5.14 -0.36
C LEU A 225 -3.62 -5.95 0.68
N LEU A 226 -2.94 -6.67 1.57
CA LEU A 226 -3.63 -7.37 2.65
C LEU A 226 -3.97 -6.41 3.79
N GLY A 227 -2.97 -5.75 4.38
CA GLY A 227 -3.10 -4.96 5.59
C GLY A 227 -4.00 -3.73 5.44
N ILE A 228 -3.73 -2.86 4.47
CA ILE A 228 -4.50 -1.63 4.30
C ILE A 228 -5.81 -1.87 3.56
N HIS A 229 -5.78 -2.49 2.38
CA HIS A 229 -6.98 -2.70 1.57
C HIS A 229 -7.94 -3.70 2.22
N SER A 230 -7.49 -4.95 2.36
CA SER A 230 -8.38 -6.09 2.67
C SER A 230 -8.75 -6.17 4.14
N MET A 231 -7.93 -5.60 5.03
CA MET A 231 -8.21 -5.55 6.47
C MET A 231 -8.74 -4.18 6.87
N VAL A 232 -7.91 -3.12 6.90
CA VAL A 232 -8.33 -1.83 7.46
C VAL A 232 -9.50 -1.20 6.69
N ALA A 233 -9.32 -0.91 5.40
CA ALA A 233 -10.33 -0.20 4.61
C ALA A 233 -11.62 -1.03 4.46
N ASN A 234 -11.47 -2.33 4.22
CA ASN A 234 -12.59 -3.27 4.11
C ASN A 234 -13.42 -3.36 5.40
N TYR A 235 -12.78 -3.49 6.56
CA TYR A 235 -13.51 -3.60 7.83
C TYR A 235 -14.14 -2.26 8.22
N LEU A 236 -13.44 -1.14 8.01
CA LEU A 236 -13.98 0.20 8.28
C LEU A 236 -15.21 0.51 7.41
N THR A 237 -15.14 0.27 6.11
CA THR A 237 -16.27 0.51 5.20
C THR A 237 -17.44 -0.44 5.49
N THR A 238 -17.17 -1.71 5.79
CA THR A 238 -18.23 -2.68 6.12
C THR A 238 -18.91 -2.29 7.43
N SER A 239 -18.14 -2.07 8.49
CA SER A 239 -18.70 -1.76 9.81
C SER A 239 -19.52 -0.47 9.78
N SER A 240 -18.98 0.59 9.18
CA SER A 240 -19.67 1.87 9.12
C SER A 240 -20.99 1.77 8.35
N ARG A 241 -21.07 0.96 7.29
CA ARG A 241 -22.28 0.84 6.45
C ARG A 241 -23.34 -0.10 7.01
N GLU A 242 -22.94 -1.11 7.77
CA GLU A 242 -23.86 -2.09 8.33
C GLU A 242 -24.43 -1.66 9.68
N TYR A 243 -23.65 -0.96 10.52
CA TYR A 243 -24.01 -0.74 11.92
C TYR A 243 -24.29 0.72 12.30
N LEU A 244 -23.84 1.69 11.50
CA LEU A 244 -24.13 3.10 11.74
C LEU A 244 -25.28 3.60 10.85
N PRO A 245 -26.35 4.17 11.41
CA PRO A 245 -27.42 4.81 10.65
C PRO A 245 -26.91 5.91 9.72
N VAL A 246 -27.66 6.20 8.67
CA VAL A 246 -27.28 7.16 7.61
C VAL A 246 -26.96 8.57 8.15
N ASN A 247 -27.65 8.98 9.21
CA ASN A 247 -27.46 10.28 9.88
C ASN A 247 -26.64 10.18 11.16
N HIS A 248 -25.97 9.06 11.41
CA HIS A 248 -25.14 8.89 12.59
C HIS A 248 -23.85 9.75 12.49
N PRO A 249 -23.43 10.45 13.56
CA PRO A 249 -22.27 11.36 13.49
C PRO A 249 -21.00 10.67 13.03
N LEU A 250 -20.70 9.47 13.54
CA LEU A 250 -19.53 8.70 13.10
C LEU A 250 -19.64 8.24 11.64
N ARG A 251 -20.85 7.93 11.15
CA ARG A 251 -21.04 7.53 9.74
C ARG A 251 -20.64 8.66 8.79
N ARG A 252 -20.93 9.89 9.20
CA ARG A 252 -20.68 11.12 8.43
C ARG A 252 -19.21 11.52 8.48
N LEU A 253 -18.55 11.33 9.62
CA LEU A 253 -17.09 11.49 9.76
C LEU A 253 -16.31 10.50 8.89
N ILE A 254 -16.70 9.22 8.88
CA ILE A 254 -15.96 8.15 8.19
C ILE A 254 -16.19 8.19 6.67
N LYS A 255 -17.34 8.72 6.22
CA LYS A 255 -17.79 8.67 4.83
C LYS A 255 -16.72 9.09 3.80
N PRO A 256 -16.03 10.25 3.93
CA PRO A 256 -15.00 10.64 2.97
C PRO A 256 -13.88 9.60 2.84
N PHE A 257 -13.45 9.04 3.98
CA PHE A 257 -12.30 8.12 4.11
C PHE A 257 -12.62 6.66 3.74
N THR A 258 -13.79 6.41 3.17
CA THR A 258 -14.20 5.10 2.65
C THR A 258 -14.67 5.17 1.19
N PHE A 259 -14.43 6.31 0.54
CA PHE A 259 -14.78 6.52 -0.86
C PHE A 259 -14.20 5.41 -1.73
N ARG A 260 -15.05 4.77 -2.54
CA ARG A 260 -14.69 3.69 -3.48
C ARG A 260 -13.97 2.47 -2.89
N SER A 261 -13.76 2.38 -1.57
CA SER A 261 -13.03 1.26 -0.96
C SER A 261 -13.69 -0.08 -1.25
N VAL A 262 -15.02 -0.14 -1.36
CA VAL A 262 -15.72 -1.37 -1.76
C VAL A 262 -15.44 -1.71 -3.22
N VAL A 263 -15.49 -0.72 -4.12
CA VAL A 263 -15.23 -0.93 -5.55
C VAL A 263 -13.85 -1.54 -5.75
N ILE A 264 -12.82 -0.92 -5.17
CA ILE A 264 -11.45 -1.37 -5.40
C ILE A 264 -11.12 -2.69 -4.69
N ASN A 265 -11.58 -2.89 -3.45
CA ASN A 265 -11.34 -4.15 -2.75
C ASN A 265 -12.04 -5.32 -3.44
N TYR A 266 -13.26 -5.09 -3.96
CA TYR A 266 -13.93 -6.10 -4.77
C TYR A 266 -13.19 -6.37 -6.08
N ALA A 267 -12.65 -5.34 -6.75
CA ALA A 267 -11.82 -5.51 -7.93
C ALA A 267 -10.56 -6.34 -7.65
N ALA A 268 -9.84 -5.99 -6.58
CA ALA A 268 -8.65 -6.71 -6.12
C ALA A 268 -8.93 -8.19 -5.84
N ALA A 269 -10.11 -8.54 -5.30
CA ALA A 269 -10.46 -9.92 -5.00
C ALA A 269 -10.42 -10.86 -6.23
N TRP A 270 -10.81 -10.38 -7.41
CA TRP A 270 -10.78 -11.19 -8.63
C TRP A 270 -9.58 -10.88 -9.56
N ALA A 271 -8.98 -9.69 -9.46
CA ALA A 271 -7.84 -9.27 -10.28
C ALA A 271 -6.46 -9.58 -9.65
N LEU A 272 -6.33 -9.46 -8.33
CA LEU A 272 -5.05 -9.59 -7.60
C LEU A 272 -4.97 -10.88 -6.80
N PHE A 273 -5.98 -11.18 -5.97
CA PHE A 273 -5.95 -12.34 -5.07
C PHE A 273 -6.14 -13.68 -5.77
N TRP A 274 -6.85 -13.69 -6.91
CA TRP A 274 -7.16 -14.94 -7.60
C TRP A 274 -5.92 -15.52 -8.30
N PRO A 275 -5.73 -16.86 -8.32
CA PRO A 275 -4.62 -17.50 -9.01
C PRO A 275 -4.61 -17.11 -10.48
N LYS A 276 -3.40 -16.88 -11.02
CA LYS A 276 -3.18 -16.34 -12.37
C LYS A 276 -3.67 -14.88 -12.54
N GLY A 277 -4.10 -14.23 -11.48
CA GLY A 277 -4.33 -12.78 -11.43
C GLY A 277 -3.02 -11.99 -11.52
N MET A 278 -3.10 -10.66 -11.52
CA MET A 278 -1.95 -9.80 -11.76
C MET A 278 -0.87 -9.97 -10.68
N LEU A 279 -1.24 -10.09 -9.40
CA LEU A 279 -0.28 -10.31 -8.32
C LEU A 279 0.49 -11.62 -8.52
N HIS A 280 -0.22 -12.73 -8.76
CA HIS A 280 0.40 -14.04 -9.01
C HIS A 280 1.35 -13.97 -10.23
N ARG A 281 1.03 -13.17 -11.26
CA ARG A 281 1.89 -13.01 -12.45
C ARG A 281 3.06 -12.04 -12.24
N GLY A 282 2.90 -11.02 -11.40
CA GLY A 282 3.91 -9.99 -11.14
C GLY A 282 4.97 -10.39 -10.12
N PHE A 283 4.65 -11.33 -9.23
CA PHE A 283 5.55 -11.85 -8.19
C PHE A 283 5.90 -13.31 -8.46
N ALA A 284 6.98 -13.82 -7.85
CA ALA A 284 7.50 -15.18 -8.01
C ALA A 284 6.70 -16.25 -7.25
N LEU A 285 5.79 -15.87 -6.35
CA LEU A 285 5.07 -16.79 -5.47
C LEU A 285 4.27 -17.85 -6.24
N THR A 286 4.21 -19.09 -5.74
CA THR A 286 3.17 -20.05 -6.17
C THR A 286 1.82 -19.68 -5.55
N GLU A 287 0.74 -20.38 -5.91
CA GLU A 287 -0.54 -20.24 -5.19
C GLU A 287 -0.39 -20.54 -3.69
N GLN A 288 0.38 -21.57 -3.34
CA GLN A 288 0.72 -21.89 -1.96
C GLN A 288 1.56 -20.77 -1.32
N GLY A 289 2.52 -20.20 -2.06
CA GLY A 289 3.29 -19.04 -1.60
C GLY A 289 2.44 -17.81 -1.31
N MET A 290 1.43 -17.53 -2.14
CA MET A 290 0.45 -16.47 -1.87
C MET A 290 -0.34 -16.77 -0.60
N LYS A 291 -0.84 -18.00 -0.42
CA LYS A 291 -1.52 -18.39 0.81
C LYS A 291 -0.64 -18.20 2.05
N GLN A 292 0.62 -18.64 2.01
CA GLN A 292 1.58 -18.45 3.11
C GLN A 292 1.79 -16.96 3.42
N THR A 293 1.83 -16.11 2.39
CA THR A 293 1.93 -14.66 2.52
C THR A 293 0.70 -14.09 3.24
N TRP A 294 -0.50 -14.57 2.90
CA TRP A 294 -1.74 -14.14 3.57
C TRP A 294 -1.82 -14.61 5.02
N ASP A 295 -1.51 -15.88 5.27
CA ASP A 295 -1.48 -16.45 6.62
C ASP A 295 -0.49 -15.66 7.51
N TYR A 296 0.68 -15.30 6.96
CA TYR A 296 1.69 -14.50 7.65
C TYR A 296 1.16 -13.12 8.05
N GLY A 297 0.56 -12.39 7.11
CA GLY A 297 0.06 -11.04 7.34
C GLY A 297 -1.10 -11.00 8.33
N ILE A 298 -2.07 -11.91 8.17
CA ILE A 298 -3.22 -12.03 9.09
C ILE A 298 -2.75 -12.33 10.52
N ALA A 299 -1.80 -13.25 10.68
CA ALA A 299 -1.30 -13.65 11.99
C ALA A 299 -0.49 -12.55 12.72
N ARG A 300 -0.05 -11.51 12.01
CA ARG A 300 0.80 -10.44 12.54
C ARG A 300 0.16 -9.06 12.52
N PHE A 301 -1.07 -8.95 12.03
CA PHE A 301 -1.82 -7.72 12.17
C PHE A 301 -2.08 -7.45 13.66
N ASN A 302 -1.82 -6.22 14.08
CA ASN A 302 -2.12 -5.77 15.42
C ASN A 302 -2.48 -4.28 15.36
N PHE A 303 -3.50 -3.87 16.12
CA PHE A 303 -3.82 -2.46 16.22
C PHE A 303 -2.75 -1.73 17.04
N ALA A 304 -2.20 -0.66 16.46
CA ALA A 304 -1.35 0.30 17.15
C ALA A 304 -1.61 1.68 16.54
N THR A 305 -1.70 2.72 17.38
CA THR A 305 -1.69 4.09 16.89
C THR A 305 -0.31 4.43 16.31
N PHE A 306 -0.25 5.43 15.43
CA PHE A 306 1.02 5.82 14.81
C PHE A 306 2.11 6.16 15.86
N PRO A 307 1.82 6.91 16.94
CA PRO A 307 2.81 7.11 18.01
C PRO A 307 3.24 5.82 18.70
N GLN A 308 2.34 4.85 18.89
CA GLN A 308 2.68 3.54 19.46
C GLN A 308 3.59 2.74 18.53
N GLN A 309 3.28 2.72 17.23
CA GLN A 309 4.11 2.05 16.22
C GLN A 309 5.49 2.70 16.14
N MET A 310 5.56 4.02 16.08
CA MET A 310 6.81 4.79 16.14
C MET A 310 7.64 4.43 17.39
N ALA A 311 7.00 4.39 18.56
CA ALA A 311 7.66 4.02 19.81
C ALA A 311 8.17 2.56 19.78
N SER A 312 7.40 1.63 19.19
CA SER A 312 7.79 0.21 19.10
C SER A 312 9.01 -0.03 18.21
N GLN A 313 9.29 0.84 17.23
CA GLN A 313 10.50 0.74 16.41
C GLN A 313 11.77 1.02 17.22
N GLY A 314 11.67 1.74 18.35
CA GLY A 314 12.79 2.00 19.25
C GLY A 314 13.93 2.83 18.66
N VAL A 315 13.68 3.53 17.55
CA VAL A 315 14.68 4.35 16.86
C VAL A 315 15.08 5.55 17.73
N ASP A 316 16.36 5.63 18.10
CA ASP A 316 16.83 6.56 19.14
C ASP A 316 18.06 7.39 18.76
N SER A 317 18.63 7.19 17.57
CA SER A 317 19.87 7.85 17.14
C SER A 317 19.80 8.50 15.76
N VAL A 318 18.83 8.10 14.93
CA VAL A 318 18.60 8.68 13.61
C VAL A 318 17.19 9.27 13.56
N LYS A 319 17.01 10.29 12.72
CA LYS A 319 15.69 10.88 12.46
C LYS A 319 15.11 10.26 11.21
N LEU A 320 13.92 9.67 11.32
CA LEU A 320 13.17 9.17 10.18
C LEU A 320 12.19 10.25 9.70
N PRO A 321 12.23 10.68 8.43
CA PRO A 321 11.15 11.45 7.82
C PRO A 321 9.75 10.84 8.04
N TYR A 322 9.66 9.50 8.05
CA TYR A 322 8.45 8.75 8.40
C TYR A 322 7.92 9.14 9.78
N HIS A 323 8.78 9.20 10.81
CA HIS A 323 8.39 9.61 12.16
C HIS A 323 8.01 11.07 12.25
N GLU A 324 8.84 11.96 11.68
CA GLU A 324 8.61 13.41 11.77
C GLU A 324 7.31 13.83 11.07
N ASP A 325 7.14 13.45 9.80
CA ASP A 325 5.98 13.87 9.03
C ASP A 325 4.74 13.06 9.39
N GLY A 326 4.91 11.77 9.71
CA GLY A 326 3.82 10.90 10.12
C GLY A 326 3.23 11.29 11.48
N LEU A 327 4.06 11.70 12.45
CA LEU A 327 3.57 12.17 13.74
C LEU A 327 2.82 13.50 13.62
N ASP A 328 3.30 14.42 12.77
CA ASP A 328 2.59 15.66 12.49
C ASP A 328 1.25 15.40 11.80
N TYR A 329 1.21 14.49 10.82
CA TYR A 329 -0.03 14.07 10.17
C TYR A 329 -1.01 13.41 11.15
N TRP A 330 -0.52 12.50 12.00
CA TRP A 330 -1.29 11.89 13.09
C TRP A 330 -1.91 12.96 13.99
N ASN A 331 -1.14 13.96 14.41
CA ASN A 331 -1.63 15.02 15.30
C ASN A 331 -2.75 15.85 14.64
N VAL A 332 -2.63 16.15 13.34
CA VAL A 332 -3.68 16.84 12.58
C VAL A 332 -4.95 15.99 12.53
N LEU A 333 -4.83 14.70 12.19
CA LEU A 333 -5.96 13.77 12.15
C LEU A 333 -6.62 13.59 13.52
N ARG A 334 -5.82 13.34 14.55
CA ARG A 334 -6.30 13.10 15.90
C ARG A 334 -7.01 14.31 16.48
N THR A 335 -6.54 15.52 16.16
CA THR A 335 -7.21 16.78 16.52
C THR A 335 -8.54 16.93 15.81
N PHE A 336 -8.59 16.69 14.50
CA PHE A 336 -9.84 16.75 13.72
C PHE A 336 -10.89 15.77 14.25
N VAL A 337 -10.51 14.50 14.45
CA VAL A 337 -11.39 13.47 14.99
C VAL A 337 -11.86 13.81 16.40
N SER A 338 -10.94 14.25 17.29
CA SER A 338 -11.30 14.69 18.65
C SER A 338 -12.41 15.74 18.61
N ASN A 339 -12.13 16.85 17.91
CA ASN A 339 -13.02 17.99 17.87
C ASN A 339 -14.39 17.62 17.28
N TYR A 340 -14.40 16.74 16.27
CA TYR A 340 -15.65 16.26 15.67
C TYR A 340 -16.44 15.38 16.63
N VAL A 341 -15.81 14.37 17.23
CA VAL A 341 -16.48 13.42 18.12
C VAL A 341 -17.01 14.15 19.37
N ASP A 342 -16.27 15.13 19.89
CA ASP A 342 -16.67 15.95 21.03
C ASP A 342 -17.90 16.85 20.78
N LEU A 343 -18.31 17.04 19.52
CA LEU A 343 -19.60 17.70 19.21
C LEU A 343 -20.80 16.82 19.59
N TYR A 344 -20.64 15.50 19.61
CA TYR A 344 -21.75 14.54 19.69
C TYR A 344 -21.68 13.59 20.89
N TYR A 345 -20.51 13.40 21.49
CA TYR A 345 -20.32 12.54 22.66
C TYR A 345 -19.59 13.28 23.78
N THR A 346 -20.15 13.24 24.99
CA THR A 346 -19.66 14.01 26.15
C THR A 346 -18.80 13.18 27.12
N GLY A 347 -18.74 11.86 26.93
CA GLY A 347 -17.97 10.95 27.80
C GLY A 347 -18.19 9.47 27.44
N ASP A 348 -17.55 8.59 28.21
CA ASP A 348 -17.59 7.13 28.00
C ASP A 348 -19.02 6.57 28.05
N ASP A 349 -19.84 7.04 29.00
CA ASP A 349 -21.24 6.61 29.12
C ASP A 349 -22.04 6.86 27.83
N ALA A 350 -21.78 7.97 27.13
CA ALA A 350 -22.49 8.32 25.91
C ALA A 350 -22.16 7.36 24.75
N VAL A 351 -20.89 6.94 24.62
CA VAL A 351 -20.48 5.98 23.58
C VAL A 351 -20.88 4.55 23.95
N GLN A 352 -20.86 4.20 25.24
CA GLN A 352 -21.21 2.86 25.72
C GLN A 352 -22.73 2.60 25.78
N GLN A 353 -23.56 3.64 25.68
CA GLN A 353 -25.01 3.51 25.57
C GLN A 353 -25.52 3.57 24.12
N ASP A 354 -24.67 3.94 23.18
CA ASP A 354 -25.01 4.00 21.76
C ASP A 354 -24.86 2.62 21.11
N GLN A 355 -25.99 1.94 20.88
CA GLN A 355 -25.97 0.59 20.33
C GLN A 355 -25.41 0.51 18.90
N SER A 356 -25.48 1.60 18.13
CA SER A 356 -24.86 1.63 16.80
C SER A 356 -23.34 1.68 16.91
N VAL A 357 -22.80 2.44 17.87
CA VAL A 357 -21.36 2.49 18.15
C VAL A 357 -20.84 1.15 18.67
N ILE A 358 -21.55 0.50 19.60
CA ILE A 358 -21.15 -0.81 20.13
C ILE A 358 -21.05 -1.84 18.99
N HIS A 359 -22.10 -2.01 18.18
CA HIS A 359 -22.03 -2.98 17.07
C HIS A 359 -20.98 -2.62 16.02
N PHE A 360 -20.77 -1.34 15.76
CA PHE A 360 -19.69 -0.87 14.89
C PHE A 360 -18.31 -1.26 15.44
N TRP A 361 -18.12 -1.08 16.75
CA TRP A 361 -16.89 -1.41 17.46
C TRP A 361 -16.64 -2.92 17.49
N ASP A 362 -17.65 -3.71 17.86
CA ASP A 362 -17.60 -5.18 17.89
C ASP A 362 -17.26 -5.79 16.52
N TYR A 363 -17.63 -5.11 15.43
CA TYR A 363 -17.22 -5.55 14.10
C TYR A 363 -15.75 -5.25 13.82
N LEU A 364 -15.24 -4.09 14.23
CA LEU A 364 -13.82 -3.75 14.07
C LEU A 364 -12.91 -4.61 14.95
N ASP A 365 -13.36 -5.00 16.14
CA ASP A 365 -12.67 -5.94 17.05
C ASP A 365 -12.55 -7.37 16.48
N LYS A 366 -13.12 -7.63 15.28
CA LYS A 366 -12.86 -8.86 14.53
C LYS A 366 -11.56 -8.82 13.73
N LEU A 367 -10.88 -7.67 13.68
CA LEU A 367 -9.52 -7.60 13.18
C LEU A 367 -8.61 -8.48 14.06
N PRO A 368 -7.65 -9.22 13.49
CA PRO A 368 -6.72 -10.04 14.28
C PRO A 368 -5.91 -9.23 15.28
N GLY A 369 -5.41 -9.89 16.32
CA GLY A 369 -4.55 -9.26 17.33
C GLY A 369 -5.33 -8.56 18.43
N TYR A 370 -4.65 -7.66 19.16
CA TYR A 370 -5.28 -6.86 20.20
C TYR A 370 -6.07 -5.70 19.58
N PHE A 371 -7.26 -5.45 20.10
CA PHE A 371 -8.05 -4.25 19.84
C PHE A 371 -8.41 -3.57 21.17
N PRO A 372 -8.38 -2.24 21.25
CA PRO A 372 -8.66 -1.54 22.50
C PRO A 372 -10.15 -1.63 22.90
N PRO A 373 -10.46 -1.61 24.21
CA PRO A 373 -11.85 -1.59 24.68
C PRO A 373 -12.54 -0.27 24.30
N LEU A 374 -13.86 -0.29 24.13
CA LEU A 374 -14.63 0.91 23.80
C LEU A 374 -14.64 1.91 24.97
N SER A 375 -13.96 3.04 24.73
CA SER A 375 -14.05 4.28 25.50
C SER A 375 -14.09 5.46 24.52
N LEU A 376 -14.45 6.66 24.98
CA LEU A 376 -14.47 7.84 24.13
C LEU A 376 -13.07 8.15 23.56
N ASP A 377 -12.03 7.97 24.36
CA ASP A 377 -10.66 8.25 23.93
C ASP A 377 -10.15 7.18 22.94
N ASN A 378 -10.39 5.90 23.22
CA ASN A 378 -10.06 4.83 22.28
C ASN A 378 -10.84 4.97 20.97
N LEU A 379 -12.10 5.41 21.01
CA LEU A 379 -12.89 5.68 19.81
C LEU A 379 -12.21 6.73 18.92
N LYS A 380 -11.73 7.82 19.53
CA LYS A 380 -11.00 8.87 18.80
C LYS A 380 -9.67 8.36 18.25
N ASP A 381 -8.92 7.60 19.03
CA ASP A 381 -7.64 6.99 18.60
C ASP A 381 -7.84 6.03 17.44
N VAL A 382 -8.81 5.10 17.54
CA VAL A 382 -9.12 4.13 16.48
C VAL A 382 -9.60 4.82 15.21
N LEU A 383 -10.49 5.81 15.31
CA LEU A 383 -10.95 6.55 14.12
C LEU A 383 -9.82 7.34 13.46
N ALA A 384 -8.99 8.03 14.24
CA ALA A 384 -7.82 8.73 13.70
C ALA A 384 -6.83 7.76 13.06
N GLN A 385 -6.62 6.58 13.65
CA GLN A 385 -5.69 5.58 13.12
C GLN A 385 -6.22 4.92 11.85
N CYS A 386 -7.50 4.59 11.82
CA CYS A 386 -8.17 4.11 10.61
C CYS A 386 -8.04 5.12 9.46
N ILE A 387 -8.28 6.42 9.74
CA ILE A 387 -8.09 7.46 8.73
C ILE A 387 -6.63 7.54 8.30
N MET A 388 -5.68 7.55 9.24
CA MET A 388 -4.25 7.56 8.91
C MET A 388 -3.84 6.38 8.03
N TRP A 389 -4.38 5.19 8.29
CA TRP A 389 -4.12 4.00 7.52
C TRP A 389 -4.63 4.10 6.08
N VAL A 390 -5.88 4.53 5.90
CA VAL A 390 -6.52 4.58 4.57
C VAL A 390 -6.12 5.81 3.74
N THR A 391 -5.38 6.76 4.32
CA THR A 391 -4.86 7.94 3.62
C THR A 391 -3.33 7.94 3.57
N GLY A 392 -2.67 8.38 4.63
CA GLY A 392 -1.22 8.60 4.67
C GLY A 392 -0.41 7.31 4.55
N MET A 393 -0.78 6.25 5.27
CA MET A 393 -0.09 4.96 5.14
C MET A 393 -0.41 4.27 3.81
N HIS A 394 -1.65 4.39 3.31
CA HIS A 394 -1.97 3.93 1.96
C HIS A 394 -1.04 4.58 0.93
N ASN A 395 -0.81 5.90 1.02
CA ASN A 395 0.14 6.62 0.18
C ASN A 395 1.60 6.15 0.39
N HIS A 396 2.02 5.94 1.64
CA HIS A 396 3.37 5.44 1.97
C HIS A 396 3.67 4.07 1.37
N LEU A 397 2.69 3.17 1.41
CA LEU A 397 2.86 1.77 1.03
C LEU A 397 2.49 1.51 -0.45
N GLY A 398 1.64 2.34 -1.05
CA GLY A 398 1.13 2.18 -2.41
C GLY A 398 1.89 2.95 -3.49
N THR A 399 2.65 3.99 -3.14
CA THR A 399 3.41 4.81 -4.10
C THR A 399 4.76 4.18 -4.45
N LEU A 400 4.74 2.94 -4.96
CA LEU A 400 5.95 2.16 -5.24
C LEU A 400 6.50 2.35 -6.66
N ALA A 401 5.79 3.07 -7.53
CA ALA A 401 6.17 3.26 -8.93
C ALA A 401 7.62 3.79 -9.08
N GLU A 402 8.05 4.71 -8.22
CA GLU A 402 9.41 5.27 -8.27
C GLU A 402 10.53 4.28 -7.91
N TYR A 403 10.19 3.12 -7.31
CA TYR A 403 11.14 2.07 -6.91
C TYR A 403 11.21 0.91 -7.90
N VAL A 404 10.15 0.70 -8.68
CA VAL A 404 10.00 -0.49 -9.53
C VAL A 404 10.02 -0.17 -11.02
N SER A 405 10.19 1.11 -11.41
CA SER A 405 10.37 1.50 -12.82
C SER A 405 11.62 0.87 -13.44
N ASP A 406 12.67 0.76 -12.63
CA ASP A 406 13.94 0.14 -12.96
C ASP A 406 13.96 -1.32 -12.50
N PRO A 407 14.05 -2.29 -13.44
CA PRO A 407 14.08 -3.72 -13.14
C PRO A 407 15.19 -4.17 -12.19
N ALA A 408 16.28 -3.40 -12.06
CA ALA A 408 17.43 -3.70 -11.19
C ALA A 408 17.40 -2.93 -9.85
N PHE A 409 16.39 -2.10 -9.62
CA PHE A 409 16.28 -1.32 -8.38
C PHE A 409 15.55 -2.11 -7.27
N CYS A 410 14.22 -2.20 -7.36
CA CYS A 410 13.40 -3.01 -6.46
C CYS A 410 12.58 -4.02 -7.26
N GLY A 411 13.15 -5.20 -7.48
CA GLY A 411 12.52 -6.27 -8.25
C GLY A 411 11.26 -6.85 -7.58
N SER A 412 10.54 -7.69 -8.32
CA SER A 412 9.36 -8.43 -7.84
C SER A 412 9.47 -9.93 -8.12
N ALA A 413 10.21 -10.35 -9.14
CA ALA A 413 10.48 -11.75 -9.47
C ALA A 413 11.75 -11.86 -10.32
N TRP A 414 12.77 -12.55 -9.79
CA TRP A 414 14.09 -12.67 -10.41
C TRP A 414 14.64 -14.10 -10.31
N VAL A 415 15.61 -14.44 -11.16
CA VAL A 415 16.31 -15.72 -11.10
C VAL A 415 17.47 -15.63 -10.12
N GLU A 416 17.76 -16.71 -9.40
CA GLU A 416 18.84 -16.75 -8.41
C GLU A 416 20.18 -16.37 -9.06
N GLY A 417 20.85 -15.35 -8.52
CA GLY A 417 22.09 -14.78 -9.03
C GLY A 417 21.93 -13.62 -10.03
N GLU A 418 20.71 -13.35 -10.51
CA GLU A 418 20.43 -12.20 -11.40
C GLU A 418 19.97 -10.99 -10.57
N ALA A 419 20.61 -9.83 -10.78
CA ALA A 419 20.31 -8.58 -10.06
C ALA A 419 19.27 -7.70 -10.78
N ALA A 420 18.32 -8.31 -11.49
CA ALA A 420 17.23 -7.62 -12.17
C ALA A 420 16.03 -8.56 -12.40
N ASN A 421 14.82 -7.99 -12.45
CA ASN A 421 13.67 -8.68 -13.06
C ASN A 421 13.99 -8.95 -14.53
N ARG A 422 13.54 -10.08 -15.07
CA ARG A 422 13.56 -10.33 -16.52
C ARG A 422 12.52 -9.46 -17.25
N PRO A 423 12.65 -9.21 -18.56
CA PRO A 423 11.78 -8.30 -19.31
C PRO A 423 10.27 -8.52 -19.09
N GLY A 424 9.82 -9.78 -19.18
CA GLY A 424 8.41 -10.12 -18.94
C GLY A 424 7.95 -9.84 -17.51
N SER A 425 8.74 -10.21 -16.51
CA SER A 425 8.43 -9.95 -15.09
C SER A 425 8.41 -8.46 -14.77
N ALA A 426 9.36 -7.71 -15.33
CA ALA A 426 9.44 -6.26 -15.19
C ALA A 426 8.21 -5.55 -15.76
N VAL A 427 7.74 -5.95 -16.94
CA VAL A 427 6.51 -5.36 -17.52
C VAL A 427 5.27 -5.75 -16.72
N ARG A 428 5.19 -6.96 -16.15
CA ARG A 428 4.03 -7.38 -15.35
C ARG A 428 3.90 -6.61 -14.04
N ILE A 429 4.99 -6.36 -13.31
CA ILE A 429 4.93 -5.50 -12.12
C ILE A 429 4.59 -4.05 -12.53
N ALA A 430 5.09 -3.59 -13.67
CA ALA A 430 4.74 -2.28 -14.19
C ALA A 430 3.26 -2.15 -14.56
N LEU A 431 2.62 -3.22 -15.03
CA LEU A 431 1.17 -3.26 -15.26
C LEU A 431 0.37 -3.20 -13.97
N ILE A 432 0.86 -3.78 -12.86
CA ILE A 432 0.23 -3.60 -11.54
C ILE A 432 0.28 -2.12 -11.16
N MET A 433 1.45 -1.49 -11.18
CA MET A 433 1.60 -0.06 -10.87
C MET A 433 0.68 0.81 -11.74
N SER A 434 0.62 0.50 -13.03
CA SER A 434 -0.25 1.19 -13.97
C SER A 434 -1.73 1.05 -13.62
N ALA A 435 -2.17 -0.16 -13.24
CA ALA A 435 -3.56 -0.43 -12.87
C ALA A 435 -3.98 0.18 -11.53
N THR A 436 -3.03 0.39 -10.62
CA THR A 436 -3.29 0.87 -9.25
C THR A 436 -2.83 2.32 -9.01
N GLY A 437 -2.53 3.08 -10.06
CA GLY A 437 -2.02 4.45 -9.96
C GLY A 437 -2.92 5.52 -10.59
N PHE A 438 -4.22 5.24 -10.68
CA PHE A 438 -5.20 6.17 -11.24
C PHE A 438 -5.50 7.27 -10.21
N VAL A 439 -5.35 8.53 -10.59
CA VAL A 439 -5.56 9.68 -9.69
C VAL A 439 -6.96 9.64 -9.05
N GLN A 440 -6.99 9.74 -7.72
CA GLN A 440 -8.19 9.81 -6.88
C GLN A 440 -8.33 11.18 -6.21
N PRO A 441 -9.49 11.47 -5.58
CA PRO A 441 -9.66 12.71 -4.83
C PRO A 441 -8.61 12.89 -3.74
N SER A 442 -8.07 14.10 -3.63
CA SER A 442 -7.07 14.43 -2.61
C SER A 442 -7.72 14.63 -1.23
N VAL A 443 -6.95 14.37 -0.16
CA VAL A 443 -7.33 14.74 1.21
C VAL A 443 -7.50 16.26 1.41
N LEU A 444 -6.99 17.07 0.47
CA LEU A 444 -7.13 18.54 0.46
C LEU A 444 -8.44 19.02 -0.17
N GLU A 445 -9.21 18.15 -0.83
CA GLU A 445 -10.48 18.54 -1.42
C GLU A 445 -11.56 18.78 -0.37
N ASP A 446 -12.52 19.66 -0.69
CA ASP A 446 -13.65 19.93 0.18
C ASP A 446 -14.67 18.78 0.12
N PHE A 447 -14.86 18.12 1.27
CA PHE A 447 -15.88 17.10 1.50
C PHE A 447 -16.88 17.52 2.60
N SER A 448 -16.88 18.79 3.01
CA SER A 448 -17.70 19.28 4.12
C SER A 448 -19.20 19.10 3.90
N HIS A 449 -19.68 19.01 2.66
CA HIS A 449 -21.08 18.76 2.33
C HIS A 449 -21.61 17.43 2.90
N VAL A 450 -20.71 16.47 3.19
CA VAL A 450 -21.08 15.21 3.85
C VAL A 450 -21.03 15.27 5.39
N MET A 451 -20.91 16.44 5.99
CA MET A 451 -20.99 16.61 7.44
C MET A 451 -22.43 16.85 7.91
N LEU A 452 -22.73 16.56 9.18
CA LEU A 452 -24.11 16.64 9.71
C LEU A 452 -24.65 18.06 9.83
N ASP A 453 -23.82 18.98 10.29
CA ASP A 453 -24.22 20.34 10.64
C ASP A 453 -23.09 21.34 10.40
N ASP A 454 -23.39 22.62 10.59
CA ASP A 454 -22.46 23.70 10.26
C ASP A 454 -21.23 23.75 11.18
N LYS A 455 -21.32 23.22 12.42
CA LYS A 455 -20.14 23.11 13.30
C LYS A 455 -19.20 22.05 12.74
N ALA A 456 -19.72 20.89 12.37
CA ALA A 456 -18.96 19.81 11.76
C ALA A 456 -18.34 20.21 10.41
N LYS A 457 -19.06 20.98 9.58
CA LYS A 457 -18.49 21.59 8.35
C LYS A 457 -17.33 22.52 8.67
N GLY A 458 -17.49 23.37 9.68
CA GLY A 458 -16.42 24.26 10.15
C GLY A 458 -15.15 23.51 10.56
N LEU A 459 -15.29 22.36 11.21
CA LEU A 459 -14.15 21.50 11.57
C LEU A 459 -13.47 20.88 10.34
N CYS A 460 -14.21 20.53 9.29
CA CYS A 460 -13.61 20.05 8.05
C CYS A 460 -12.77 21.14 7.37
N HIS A 461 -13.27 22.37 7.29
CA HIS A 461 -12.48 23.48 6.75
C HIS A 461 -11.23 23.77 7.60
N ALA A 462 -11.32 23.67 8.93
CA ALA A 462 -10.18 23.81 9.82
C ALA A 462 -9.15 22.68 9.64
N PHE A 463 -9.62 21.45 9.38
CA PHE A 463 -8.79 20.31 9.05
C PHE A 463 -8.04 20.53 7.72
N THR A 464 -8.73 20.92 6.65
CA THR A 464 -8.10 21.26 5.35
C THR A 464 -7.06 22.37 5.51
N ALA A 465 -7.36 23.43 6.28
CA ALA A 465 -6.39 24.49 6.56
C ALA A 465 -5.15 24.00 7.34
N SER A 466 -5.32 23.02 8.23
CA SER A 466 -4.21 22.41 8.97
C SER A 466 -3.35 21.52 8.08
N LEU A 467 -3.97 20.81 7.13
CA LEU A 467 -3.24 20.04 6.11
C LEU A 467 -2.40 20.93 5.19
N HIS A 468 -2.90 22.10 4.78
CA HIS A 468 -2.10 23.03 4.00
C HIS A 468 -0.84 23.50 4.76
N LYS A 469 -0.98 23.83 6.05
CA LYS A 469 0.17 24.19 6.90
C LYS A 469 1.18 23.03 7.05
N LEU A 470 0.66 21.80 7.14
CA LEU A 470 1.52 20.62 7.17
C LEU A 470 2.27 20.45 5.84
N ALA A 471 1.62 20.64 4.70
CA ALA A 471 2.26 20.60 3.39
C ALA A 471 3.42 21.62 3.30
N ASP A 472 3.22 22.85 3.77
CA ASP A 472 4.27 23.88 3.84
C ASP A 472 5.45 23.45 4.74
N THR A 473 5.15 22.76 5.86
CA THR A 473 6.15 22.23 6.78
C THR A 473 6.98 21.11 6.12
N VAL A 474 6.32 20.19 5.42
CA VAL A 474 6.97 19.10 4.69
C VAL A 474 7.83 19.65 3.55
N ASP A 475 7.38 20.68 2.84
CA ASP A 475 8.17 21.37 1.81
C ASP A 475 9.45 21.99 2.38
N ALA A 476 9.34 22.66 3.52
CA ALA A 476 10.50 23.23 4.20
C ALA A 476 11.50 22.13 4.61
N ARG A 477 11.04 20.99 5.16
CA ARG A 477 11.91 19.85 5.50
C ARG A 477 12.57 19.27 4.24
N ASN A 478 11.79 19.01 3.19
CA ASN A 478 12.27 18.47 1.92
C ASN A 478 13.25 19.38 1.17
N SER A 479 13.31 20.68 1.49
CA SER A 479 14.34 21.58 0.95
C SER A 479 15.75 21.32 1.50
N THR A 480 15.85 20.58 2.62
CA THR A 480 17.13 20.30 3.32
C THR A 480 17.43 18.81 3.49
N ARG A 481 16.43 17.93 3.30
CA ARG A 481 16.63 16.49 3.33
C ARG A 481 17.50 16.03 2.16
N GLU A 482 18.36 15.06 2.44
CA GLU A 482 19.20 14.43 1.43
C GLU A 482 18.36 13.68 0.38
N GLN A 483 17.34 12.96 0.85
CA GLN A 483 16.32 12.33 0.00
C GLN A 483 14.97 12.91 0.37
N LYS A 484 14.23 13.42 -0.63
CA LYS A 484 12.87 13.91 -0.41
C LYS A 484 11.99 12.77 0.07
N TYR A 485 11.12 13.08 1.03
CA TYR A 485 10.13 12.17 1.54
C TYR A 485 8.76 12.83 1.50
N VAL A 486 7.81 12.17 0.83
CA VAL A 486 6.51 12.78 0.50
C VAL A 486 5.32 11.91 0.93
N SER A 487 5.54 10.77 1.57
CA SER A 487 4.44 9.85 1.91
C SER A 487 3.38 10.47 2.84
N PHE A 488 3.76 11.43 3.68
CA PHE A 488 2.85 12.20 4.52
C PHE A 488 2.72 13.67 4.09
N ASP A 489 3.11 14.00 2.85
CA ASP A 489 2.82 15.30 2.25
C ASP A 489 1.34 15.33 1.81
N PRO A 490 0.48 16.18 2.40
CA PRO A 490 -0.94 16.25 2.03
C PRO A 490 -1.21 16.50 0.55
N LYS A 491 -0.25 17.05 -0.21
CA LYS A 491 -0.36 17.25 -1.67
C LYS A 491 -0.32 15.95 -2.47
N THR A 492 0.13 14.85 -1.87
CA THR A 492 0.21 13.51 -2.49
C THR A 492 -0.79 12.53 -1.92
N ILE A 493 -1.40 12.85 -0.78
CA ILE A 493 -2.30 11.93 -0.07
C ILE A 493 -3.69 11.97 -0.70
N GLU A 494 -4.17 10.79 -1.06
CA GLU A 494 -5.55 10.54 -1.49
C GLU A 494 -6.49 10.43 -0.28
N LEU A 495 -7.77 10.72 -0.51
CA LEU A 495 -8.79 10.82 0.53
C LEU A 495 -9.16 9.46 1.17
N ALA A 496 -8.97 8.36 0.46
CA ALA A 496 -9.27 7.01 0.91
C ALA A 496 -8.55 5.97 0.05
N VAL A 497 -8.55 4.72 0.48
CA VAL A 497 -8.19 3.57 -0.35
C VAL A 497 -9.24 3.43 -1.48
N SER A 498 -8.91 3.96 -2.65
CA SER A 498 -9.86 4.14 -3.77
C SER A 498 -9.35 3.56 -5.10
N ILE A 499 -8.12 3.06 -5.14
CA ILE A 499 -7.43 2.55 -6.33
C ILE A 499 -6.42 1.46 -5.99
#